data_AF-A0A392S7J8-F1
#
_entry.id   AF-A0A392S7J8-F1
#
_cell.length_a   1.000
_cell.length_b   1.000
_cell.length_c   1.000
_cell.angle_alpha   90.00
_cell.angle_beta   90.00
_cell.angle_gamma   90.00
#
_symmetry.space_group_name_H-M   'P 1'
#
loop_
_entity.id
_entity.type
_entity.pdbx_description
1 polymer ?
#
loop_
_entity_poly.entity_id
_entity_poly.type
_entity_poly.pdbx_seq_one_letter_code
_entity_poly.pdbx_strand_id
1 'polypeptide(L)'
;MVGLELIPIGTILTVVTNQVLRTAHAAADVLIGKESFKALSKYLFDIEPVLKELQLQELNDSQPARIALESIEADVKRANNLVEKYKNR
;
A
#
# COMPACT_ATOMS: atom_id res chain seq x y z
N MET A 1 4.26 27.87 -17.74
CA MET A 1 4.08 26.43 -17.49
C MET A 1 4.13 26.26 -15.98
N VAL A 2 3.02 25.86 -15.35
CA VAL A 2 2.99 25.61 -13.92
C VAL A 2 3.84 24.35 -13.69
N GLY A 3 4.97 24.51 -13.01
CA GLY A 3 5.77 23.38 -12.56
C GLY A 3 4.92 22.56 -11.61
N LEU A 4 4.46 21.39 -12.06
CA LEU A 4 3.96 20.37 -11.15
C LEU A 4 5.14 19.99 -10.27
N GLU A 5 5.16 20.45 -9.02
CA GLU A 5 6.08 19.92 -8.02
C GLU A 5 5.79 18.42 -7.92
N LEU A 6 6.66 17.61 -8.52
CA LEU A 6 6.56 16.17 -8.43
C LEU A 6 6.77 15.80 -6.97
N ILE A 7 5.79 15.10 -6.39
CA ILE A 7 5.89 14.55 -5.05
C ILE A 7 7.17 13.69 -4.99
N PRO A 8 8.07 13.92 -4.02
CA PRO A 8 9.29 13.12 -3.89
C PRO A 8 8.95 11.64 -3.81
N ILE A 9 9.69 10.78 -4.51
CA ILE A 9 9.42 9.33 -4.53
C ILE A 9 9.40 8.72 -3.13
N GLY A 10 10.24 9.21 -2.20
CA GLY A 10 10.25 8.80 -0.81
C GLY A 10 8.94 9.12 -0.06
N THR A 11 8.24 10.19 -0.45
CA THR A 11 6.90 10.50 0.10
C THR A 11 5.88 9.48 -0.37
N ILE A 12 5.89 9.13 -1.67
CA ILE A 12 5.00 8.09 -2.22
C ILE A 12 5.25 6.76 -1.51
N LEU A 13 6.52 6.35 -1.39
CA LEU A 13 6.88 5.12 -0.70
C LEU A 13 6.43 5.12 0.77
N THR A 14 6.57 6.24 1.48
CA THR A 14 6.09 6.40 2.86
C THR A 14 4.59 6.24 2.97
N VAL A 15 3.84 6.90 2.08
CA VAL A 15 2.38 6.81 2.03
C VAL A 15 1.94 5.39 1.74
N VAL A 16 2.51 4.75 0.72
CA VAL A 16 2.17 3.37 0.33
C VAL A 16 2.44 2.39 1.46
N THR A 17 3.61 2.49 2.12
CA THR A 17 3.97 1.62 3.25
C THR A 17 2.95 1.70 4.38
N ASN A 18 2.57 2.93 4.76
CA ASN A 18 1.56 3.14 5.79
C ASN A 18 0.17 2.65 5.38
N GLN A 19 -0.21 2.83 4.13
CA GLN A 19 -1.49 2.33 3.60
C GLN A 19 -1.53 0.81 3.58
N VAL A 20 -0.44 0.15 3.17
CA VAL A 20 -0.30 -1.32 3.19
C VAL A 20 -0.51 -1.83 4.61
N LEU A 21 0.23 -1.27 5.59
CA LEU A 21 0.14 -1.70 6.99
C LEU A 21 -1.27 -1.54 7.55
N ARG A 22 -1.89 -0.37 7.34
CA ARG A 22 -3.26 -0.10 7.81
C ARG A 22 -4.29 -1.02 7.17
N THR A 23 -4.16 -1.27 5.87
CA THR A 23 -5.05 -2.17 5.14
C THR A 23 -4.87 -3.61 5.60
N ALA A 24 -3.63 -4.04 5.91
CA ALA A 24 -3.34 -5.37 6.44
C ALA A 24 -4.06 -5.61 7.77
N HIS A 25 -3.96 -4.67 8.71
CA HIS A 25 -4.69 -4.72 9.97
C HIS A 25 -6.20 -4.74 9.76
N ALA A 26 -6.73 -3.81 8.96
CA ALA A 26 -8.17 -3.74 8.71
C ALA A 26 -8.71 -5.02 8.05
N ALA A 27 -7.95 -5.65 7.15
CA ALA A 27 -8.30 -6.92 6.53
C ALA A 27 -8.31 -8.08 7.55
N ALA A 28 -7.40 -8.11 8.51
CA ALA A 28 -7.37 -9.15 9.54
C ALA A 28 -8.65 -9.16 10.42
N ASP A 29 -9.28 -7.99 10.56
CA ASP A 29 -10.45 -7.79 11.40
C ASP A 29 -11.78 -8.10 10.68
N VAL A 30 -11.76 -8.41 9.38
CA VAL A 30 -13.00 -8.70 8.63
C VAL A 30 -13.52 -10.10 8.94
N LEU A 31 -14.77 -10.18 9.42
CA LEU A 31 -15.41 -11.46 9.79
C LEU A 31 -16.12 -12.15 8.61
N ILE A 32 -16.65 -11.39 7.66
CA ILE A 32 -17.32 -11.92 6.47
C ILE A 32 -16.28 -12.30 5.42
N GLY A 33 -16.29 -13.56 4.97
CA GLY A 33 -15.24 -14.04 4.05
C GLY A 33 -13.85 -14.10 4.71
N LYS A 34 -13.83 -14.31 6.04
CA LYS A 34 -12.65 -14.27 6.93
C LYS A 34 -11.39 -14.87 6.33
N GLU A 35 -11.45 -16.06 5.77
CA GLU A 35 -10.24 -16.73 5.25
C GLU A 35 -9.60 -16.00 4.06
N SER A 36 -10.43 -15.40 3.18
CA SER A 36 -9.93 -14.60 2.05
C SER A 36 -9.28 -13.30 2.54
N PHE A 37 -9.90 -12.61 3.50
CA PHE A 37 -9.33 -11.39 4.06
C PHE A 37 -8.12 -11.64 4.95
N LYS A 38 -8.05 -12.79 5.64
CA LYS A 38 -6.86 -13.24 6.35
C LYS A 38 -5.69 -13.52 5.40
N ALA A 39 -5.95 -14.13 4.24
CA ALA A 39 -4.94 -14.31 3.21
C ALA A 39 -4.45 -12.95 2.65
N LEU A 40 -5.38 -12.03 2.35
CA LEU A 40 -5.04 -10.67 1.92
C LEU A 40 -4.18 -9.95 2.96
N SER A 41 -4.58 -10.00 4.23
CA SER A 41 -3.85 -9.42 5.36
C SER A 41 -2.43 -9.97 5.42
N LYS A 42 -2.25 -11.29 5.30
CA LYS A 42 -0.93 -11.93 5.27
C LYS A 42 -0.07 -11.39 4.13
N TYR A 43 -0.59 -11.34 2.91
CA TYR A 43 0.18 -10.82 1.77
C TYR A 43 0.59 -9.35 1.96
N LEU A 44 -0.28 -8.52 2.54
CA LEU A 44 0.06 -7.13 2.83
C LEU A 44 1.14 -7.03 3.92
N PHE A 45 1.09 -7.88 4.95
CA PHE A 45 2.17 -7.97 5.95
C PHE A 45 3.49 -8.50 5.38
N ASP A 46 3.46 -9.34 4.35
CA ASP A 46 4.67 -9.81 3.67
C ASP A 46 5.28 -8.70 2.77
N ILE A 47 4.45 -7.79 2.23
CA ILE A 47 4.88 -6.66 1.39
C ILE A 47 5.46 -5.51 2.23
N GLU A 48 4.85 -5.22 3.38
CA GLU A 48 5.22 -4.10 4.26
C GLU A 48 6.72 -4.01 4.62
N PRO A 49 7.40 -5.08 5.06
CA PRO A 49 8.82 -5.02 5.40
C PRO A 49 9.70 -4.78 4.17
N VAL A 50 9.30 -5.23 2.98
CA VAL A 50 10.03 -4.94 1.74
C VAL A 50 9.97 -3.44 1.42
N LEU A 51 8.80 -2.82 1.59
CA LEU A 51 8.66 -1.38 1.38
C LEU A 51 9.43 -0.55 2.43
N LYS A 52 9.47 -1.00 3.69
CA LYS A 52 10.32 -0.39 4.72
C LYS A 52 11.80 -0.48 4.40
N GLU A 53 12.28 -1.65 3.96
CA GLU A 53 13.68 -1.80 3.55
C GLU A 53 14.00 -0.84 2.39
N LEU A 54 13.10 -0.73 1.41
CA LEU A 54 13.23 0.23 0.31
C LEU A 54 13.31 1.70 0.77
N GLN A 55 12.69 2.07 1.90
CA GLN A 55 12.79 3.42 2.45
C GLN A 55 14.19 3.72 2.99
N LEU A 56 14.87 2.69 3.53
CA LEU A 56 16.21 2.84 4.08
C LEU A 56 17.28 2.99 2.98
N GLN A 57 16.99 2.50 1.77
CA GLN A 57 17.95 2.44 0.67
C GLN A 57 17.98 3.70 -0.22
N GLU A 58 17.41 4.83 0.23
CA GLU A 58 17.35 6.11 -0.51
C GLU A 58 17.01 5.94 -2.01
N LEU A 59 15.78 5.46 -2.26
CA LEU A 59 15.30 5.10 -3.58
C LEU A 59 15.54 6.19 -4.63
N ASN A 60 16.28 5.84 -5.70
CA ASN A 60 16.50 6.76 -6.82
C ASN A 60 15.16 7.11 -7.48
N ASP A 61 14.89 8.40 -7.65
CA ASP A 61 13.67 8.92 -8.28
C ASP A 61 13.73 8.71 -9.80
N SER A 62 13.51 7.46 -10.20
CA SER A 62 13.44 7.01 -11.58
C SER A 62 12.00 6.79 -11.99
N GLN A 63 11.69 7.07 -13.26
CA GLN A 63 10.33 6.87 -13.80
C GLN A 63 9.78 5.45 -13.57
N PRO A 64 10.56 4.35 -13.75
CA PRO A 64 10.05 3.01 -13.49
C PRO A 64 9.72 2.78 -12.01
N ALA A 65 10.56 3.28 -11.08
CA ALA A 65 10.31 3.14 -9.66
C ALA A 65 9.04 3.90 -9.23
N ARG A 66 8.85 5.09 -9.79
CA ARG A 66 7.63 5.88 -9.58
C ARG A 66 6.38 5.15 -10.06
N ILE A 67 6.38 4.65 -11.30
CA ILE A 67 5.25 3.89 -11.87
C ILE A 67 4.94 2.65 -11.02
N ALA A 68 5.97 1.95 -10.53
CA ALA A 68 5.79 0.79 -9.67
C ALA A 68 5.12 1.16 -8.34
N LEU A 69 5.58 2.22 -7.67
CA LEU A 69 5.00 2.67 -6.41
C LEU A 69 3.56 3.19 -6.58
N GLU A 70 3.28 3.95 -7.64
CA GLU A 70 1.92 4.41 -7.96
C GLU A 70 0.98 3.24 -8.28
N SER A 71 1.48 2.19 -8.92
CA SER A 71 0.71 0.96 -9.17
C SER A 71 0.39 0.24 -7.86
N ILE A 72 1.37 0.09 -6.96
CA ILE A 72 1.14 -0.50 -5.63
C ILE A 72 0.14 0.35 -4.85
N GLU A 73 0.25 1.68 -4.88
CA GLU A 73 -0.71 2.58 -4.23
C GLU A 73 -2.15 2.34 -4.74
N ALA A 74 -2.32 2.28 -6.06
CA ALA A 74 -3.62 2.04 -6.67
C ALA A 74 -4.19 0.67 -6.28
N ASP A 75 -3.35 -0.36 -6.19
CA ASP A 75 -3.74 -1.72 -5.82
C ASP A 75 -4.14 -1.81 -4.34
N VAL A 76 -3.36 -1.20 -3.46
CA VAL A 76 -3.64 -1.12 -2.02
C VAL A 76 -4.91 -0.33 -1.76
N LYS A 77 -5.14 0.76 -2.50
CA LYS A 77 -6.40 1.52 -2.43
C LYS A 77 -7.61 0.66 -2.80
N ARG A 78 -7.49 -0.18 -3.85
CA ARG A 78 -8.56 -1.13 -4.22
C ARG A 78 -8.78 -2.19 -3.13
N ALA A 79 -7.70 -2.71 -2.54
CA ALA A 79 -7.78 -3.65 -1.43
C ALA A 79 -8.48 -3.03 -0.21
N ASN A 80 -8.11 -1.80 0.16
CA ASN A 80 -8.72 -1.09 1.28
C ASN A 80 -10.23 -0.83 1.06
N ASN A 81 -10.61 -0.41 -0.15
CA ASN A 81 -12.03 -0.22 -0.48
C ASN A 81 -12.84 -1.52 -0.34
N LEU A 82 -12.23 -2.67 -0.68
CA LEU A 82 -12.85 -3.97 -0.48
C LEU A 82 -12.99 -4.30 1.00
N VAL A 83 -11.95 -4.08 1.81
CA VAL A 83 -11.98 -4.28 3.26
C VAL A 83 -13.09 -3.45 3.91
N GLU A 84 -13.12 -2.14 3.65
CA GLU A 84 -14.12 -1.22 4.21
C GLU A 84 -15.56 -1.59 3.84
N LYS A 85 -15.77 -2.11 2.62
CA LYS A 85 -17.08 -2.59 2.15
C LYS A 85 -17.59 -3.79 2.96
N TYR A 86 -16.70 -4.67 3.43
CA TYR A 86 -17.07 -5.89 4.15
C TYR A 86 -16.95 -5.76 5.67
N LYS A 87 -16.22 -4.77 6.17
CA LYS A 87 -16.12 -4.47 7.60
C LYS A 87 -17.41 -3.90 8.19
N ASN A 88 -18.19 -3.16 7.39
CA ASN A 88 -19.45 -2.53 7.79
C ASN A 88 -20.70 -3.36 7.45
N ARG A 89 -20.53 -4.66 7.22
CA ARG A 89 -21.60 -5.61 6.90
C ARG A 89 -21.71 -6.65 7.98
#